data_AF-A0A949V5L8-F1
#
_entry.id   AF-A0A949V5L8-F1
#
_cell.length_a   1.000
_cell.length_b   1.000
_cell.length_c   1.000
_cell.angle_alpha   90.00
_cell.angle_beta   90.00
_cell.angle_gamma   90.00
#
_symmetry.space_group_name_H-M   'P 1'
#
loop_
_entity.id
_entity.type
_entity.pdbx_description
1 polymer ?
#
loop_
_entity_poly.entity_id
_entity_poly.type
_entity_poly.pdbx_seq_one_letter_code
_entity_poly.pdbx_strand_id
1 'polypeptide(L)'
;EAESSNRKALALQPDSVYAHSNLGNILLERKRFKDAESSYCRAIELDPAYAQAHGNLGNALKEEQGRFSEAEASYRRAIALDADYAQARSNLGILLLSLGRYTEGWPYYEARYDPKQDEKWIALPELPFPQWQGESLLGKSILLWPEQGLGDEIQFARYAPLLKERGVSRLTLVCTPKTLLQTVAGVDRVITQGEPIPQHDYWAFPLSLPLHLGTTLASIPAALPYLSADPQRVQQWQAHLPEDGLKVGLVWRGNAQHQNDANRSLPGLTSLAPLWTVAGVKFVSLQKGPAEAEAISSPNGQPIVALGEKI
;
A
#
# COMPACT_ATOMS: atom_id res chain seq x y z
N GLU A 1 -25.00 0.18 17.71
CA GLU A 1 -25.97 -0.94 17.89
C GLU A 1 -25.29 -2.31 17.94
N ALA A 2 -24.38 -2.64 17.00
CA ALA A 2 -23.68 -3.93 16.96
C ALA A 2 -22.96 -4.37 18.27
N GLU A 3 -22.26 -3.45 18.97
CA GLU A 3 -21.63 -3.78 20.26
C GLU A 3 -22.66 -4.17 21.32
N SER A 4 -23.78 -3.43 21.41
CA SER A 4 -24.84 -3.70 22.38
C SER A 4 -25.48 -5.07 22.12
N SER A 5 -25.71 -5.42 20.86
CA SER A 5 -26.25 -6.73 20.47
C SER A 5 -25.29 -7.88 20.84
N ASN A 6 -23.99 -7.73 20.59
CA ASN A 6 -23.01 -8.76 20.96
C ASN A 6 -22.87 -8.90 22.48
N ARG A 7 -22.89 -7.79 23.24
CA ARG A 7 -22.91 -7.85 24.71
C ARG A 7 -24.18 -8.52 25.25
N LYS A 8 -25.34 -8.30 24.64
CA LYS A 8 -26.58 -9.02 24.98
C LYS A 8 -26.50 -10.50 24.65
N ALA A 9 -25.93 -10.86 23.49
CA ALA A 9 -25.70 -12.25 23.13
C ALA A 9 -24.81 -12.96 24.16
N LEU A 10 -23.74 -12.29 24.61
CA LEU A 10 -22.85 -12.80 25.66
C LEU A 10 -23.52 -12.86 27.04
N ALA A 11 -24.48 -11.99 27.34
CA ALA A 11 -25.26 -12.09 28.57
C ALA A 11 -26.19 -13.33 28.59
N LEU A 12 -26.68 -13.75 27.42
CA LEU A 12 -27.51 -14.95 27.27
C LEU A 12 -26.69 -16.23 27.10
N GLN A 13 -25.53 -16.13 26.43
CA GLN A 13 -24.61 -17.24 26.18
C GLN A 13 -23.16 -16.78 26.37
N PRO A 14 -22.66 -16.81 27.63
CA PRO A 14 -21.31 -16.32 27.96
C PRO A 14 -20.17 -17.06 27.27
N ASP A 15 -20.40 -18.31 26.86
CA ASP A 15 -19.40 -19.20 26.27
C ASP A 15 -19.51 -19.28 24.73
N SER A 16 -20.12 -18.28 24.09
CA SER A 16 -20.18 -18.21 22.63
C SER A 16 -18.85 -17.69 22.03
N VAL A 17 -18.07 -18.60 21.45
CA VAL A 17 -16.82 -18.30 20.73
C VAL A 17 -17.03 -17.20 19.67
N TYR A 18 -18.09 -17.34 18.86
CA TYR A 18 -18.41 -16.39 17.78
C TYR A 18 -18.78 -15.00 18.33
N ALA A 19 -19.54 -14.92 19.43
CA ALA A 19 -19.93 -13.63 20.00
C ALA A 19 -18.73 -12.88 20.61
N HIS A 20 -17.79 -13.60 21.24
CA HIS A 20 -16.52 -13.01 21.71
C HIS A 20 -15.65 -12.52 20.55
N SER A 21 -15.49 -13.32 19.49
CA SER A 21 -14.73 -12.91 18.28
C SER A 21 -15.35 -11.68 17.59
N ASN A 22 -16.67 -11.67 17.41
CA ASN A 22 -17.38 -10.54 16.80
C ASN A 22 -17.31 -9.28 17.67
N LEU A 23 -17.41 -9.41 19.00
CA LEU A 23 -17.20 -8.30 19.91
C LEU A 23 -15.77 -7.75 19.78
N GLY A 24 -14.77 -8.64 19.70
CA GLY A 24 -13.38 -8.28 19.44
C GLY A 24 -13.22 -7.43 18.18
N ASN A 25 -13.83 -7.84 17.06
CA ASN A 25 -13.77 -7.09 15.79
C ASN A 25 -14.35 -5.68 15.93
N ILE A 26 -15.51 -5.54 16.58
CA ILE A 26 -16.15 -4.24 16.82
C ILE A 26 -15.27 -3.34 17.71
N LEU A 27 -14.60 -3.92 18.71
CA LEU A 27 -13.70 -3.20 19.60
C LEU A 27 -12.41 -2.77 18.87
N LEU A 28 -11.89 -3.61 17.99
CA LEU A 28 -10.74 -3.33 17.14
C LEU A 28 -11.02 -2.15 16.20
N GLU A 29 -12.17 -2.15 15.51
CA GLU A 29 -12.62 -1.04 14.65
C GLU A 29 -12.74 0.28 15.44
N ARG A 30 -13.13 0.19 16.72
CA ARG A 30 -13.21 1.33 17.64
C ARG A 30 -11.89 1.72 18.29
N LYS A 31 -10.77 1.12 17.87
CA LYS A 31 -9.42 1.33 18.41
C LYS A 31 -9.30 1.03 19.91
N ARG A 32 -10.17 0.18 20.45
CA ARG A 32 -10.13 -0.31 21.83
C ARG A 32 -9.34 -1.61 21.88
N PHE A 33 -8.05 -1.52 21.56
CA PHE A 33 -7.19 -2.68 21.27
C PHE A 33 -7.11 -3.69 22.42
N LYS A 34 -6.95 -3.22 23.67
CA LYS A 34 -6.92 -4.08 24.87
C LYS A 34 -8.22 -4.85 25.11
N ASP A 35 -9.36 -4.20 24.88
CA ASP A 35 -10.66 -4.82 25.05
C ASP A 35 -10.90 -5.87 23.93
N ALA A 36 -10.41 -5.57 22.72
CA ALA A 36 -10.44 -6.48 21.58
C ALA A 36 -9.58 -7.72 21.86
N GLU A 37 -8.33 -7.54 22.30
CA GLU A 37 -7.44 -8.61 22.76
C GLU A 37 -8.13 -9.50 23.79
N SER A 38 -8.70 -8.92 24.83
CA SER A 38 -9.39 -9.66 25.89
C SER A 38 -10.54 -10.52 25.34
N SER A 39 -11.28 -9.99 24.38
CA SER A 39 -12.40 -10.69 23.73
C SER A 39 -11.91 -11.84 22.84
N TYR A 40 -10.82 -11.64 22.08
CA TYR A 40 -10.22 -12.72 21.28
C TYR A 40 -9.59 -13.80 22.14
N CYS A 41 -8.89 -13.44 23.22
CA CYS A 41 -8.35 -14.39 24.18
C CYS A 41 -9.46 -15.26 24.79
N ARG A 42 -10.62 -14.66 25.12
CA ARG A 42 -11.76 -15.44 25.60
C ARG A 42 -12.32 -16.39 24.54
N ALA A 43 -12.39 -15.98 23.27
CA ALA A 43 -12.77 -16.87 22.18
C ALA A 43 -11.79 -18.06 22.04
N ILE A 44 -10.48 -17.80 22.18
CA ILE A 44 -9.42 -18.83 22.11
C ILE A 44 -9.45 -19.77 23.33
N GLU A 45 -9.75 -19.27 24.53
CA GLU A 45 -9.93 -20.12 25.72
C GLU A 45 -11.08 -21.12 25.55
N LEU A 46 -12.18 -20.66 24.92
CA LEU A 46 -13.37 -21.47 24.67
C LEU A 46 -13.16 -22.46 23.51
N ASP A 47 -12.45 -22.05 22.46
CA ASP A 47 -12.05 -22.91 21.36
C ASP A 47 -10.62 -22.58 20.88
N PRO A 48 -9.61 -23.34 21.36
CA PRO A 48 -8.22 -23.13 20.96
C PRO A 48 -7.93 -23.41 19.47
N ALA A 49 -8.84 -24.08 18.76
CA ALA A 49 -8.72 -24.41 17.35
C ALA A 49 -9.38 -23.39 16.42
N TYR A 50 -10.04 -22.35 16.97
CA TYR A 50 -10.70 -21.32 16.17
C TYR A 50 -9.71 -20.35 15.53
N ALA A 51 -9.24 -20.69 14.32
CA ALA A 51 -8.21 -19.96 13.59
C ALA A 51 -8.47 -18.45 13.43
N GLN A 52 -9.74 -18.06 13.21
CA GLN A 52 -10.14 -16.67 13.03
C GLN A 52 -9.83 -15.81 14.26
N ALA A 53 -10.04 -16.33 15.48
CA ALA A 53 -9.72 -15.58 16.70
C ALA A 53 -8.21 -15.37 16.87
N HIS A 54 -7.37 -16.34 16.49
CA HIS A 54 -5.92 -16.17 16.48
C HIS A 54 -5.47 -15.11 15.45
N GLY A 55 -6.05 -15.12 14.24
CA GLY A 55 -5.76 -14.12 13.21
C GLY A 55 -6.15 -12.71 13.66
N ASN A 56 -7.34 -12.56 14.26
CA ASN A 56 -7.83 -11.27 14.74
C ASN A 56 -7.09 -10.77 15.99
N LEU A 57 -6.67 -11.69 16.87
CA LEU A 57 -5.76 -11.36 17.98
C LEU A 57 -4.45 -10.77 17.45
N GLY A 58 -3.88 -11.35 16.39
CA GLY A 58 -2.68 -10.82 15.75
C GLY A 58 -2.86 -9.36 15.29
N ASN A 59 -4.03 -9.02 14.75
CA ASN A 59 -4.35 -7.65 14.35
C ASN A 59 -4.40 -6.71 15.57
N ALA A 60 -5.09 -7.10 16.64
CA ALA A 60 -5.17 -6.30 17.87
C ALA A 60 -3.78 -6.04 18.47
N LEU A 61 -2.93 -7.07 18.55
CA LEU A 61 -1.56 -6.97 19.08
C LEU A 61 -0.67 -6.06 18.24
N LYS A 62 -0.78 -6.15 16.91
CA LYS A 62 -0.03 -5.30 15.99
C LYS A 62 -0.40 -3.82 16.17
N GLU A 63 -1.69 -3.51 16.30
CA GLU A 63 -2.19 -2.14 16.51
C GLU A 63 -1.93 -1.64 17.94
N GLU A 64 -1.87 -2.53 18.92
CA GLU A 64 -1.56 -2.19 20.31
C GLU A 64 -0.06 -2.01 20.53
N GLN A 65 0.43 -0.78 20.39
CA GLN A 65 1.82 -0.40 20.69
C GLN A 65 2.90 -1.18 19.90
N GLY A 66 2.52 -1.85 18.80
CA GLY A 66 3.47 -2.57 17.95
C GLY A 66 4.03 -3.85 18.58
N ARG A 67 3.19 -4.66 19.25
CA ARG A 67 3.56 -5.98 19.79
C ARG A 67 3.76 -7.01 18.67
N PHE A 68 4.72 -6.74 17.78
CA PHE A 68 4.92 -7.45 16.51
C PHE A 68 5.27 -8.93 16.65
N SER A 69 6.11 -9.28 17.64
CA SER A 69 6.47 -10.69 17.88
C SER A 69 5.26 -11.54 18.29
N GLU A 70 4.37 -11.00 19.11
CA GLU A 70 3.15 -11.68 19.56
C GLU A 70 2.11 -11.75 18.44
N ALA A 71 2.01 -10.68 17.64
CA ALA A 71 1.17 -10.67 16.45
C ALA A 71 1.60 -11.75 15.44
N GLU A 72 2.91 -11.86 15.16
CA GLU A 72 3.47 -12.89 14.29
C GLU A 72 3.13 -14.29 14.79
N ALA A 73 3.33 -14.57 16.08
CA ALA A 73 3.00 -15.85 16.69
C ALA A 73 1.51 -16.19 16.52
N SER A 74 0.64 -15.20 16.69
CA SER A 74 -0.81 -15.35 16.54
C SER A 74 -1.21 -15.64 15.09
N TYR A 75 -0.66 -14.93 14.10
CA TYR A 75 -0.91 -15.22 12.69
C TYR A 75 -0.41 -16.60 12.29
N ARG A 76 0.81 -16.99 12.71
CA ARG A 76 1.34 -18.34 12.44
C ARG A 76 0.47 -19.41 13.07
N ARG A 77 -0.07 -19.18 14.27
CA ARG A 77 -1.01 -20.11 14.89
C ARG A 77 -2.30 -20.23 14.10
N ALA A 78 -2.85 -19.13 13.60
CA ALA A 78 -4.02 -19.13 12.74
C ALA A 78 -3.77 -19.94 11.46
N ILE A 79 -2.62 -19.74 10.80
CA ILE A 79 -2.22 -20.48 9.58
C ILE A 79 -1.96 -21.97 9.87
N ALA A 80 -1.44 -22.30 11.05
CA ALA A 80 -1.24 -23.71 11.43
C ALA A 80 -2.56 -24.44 11.70
N LEU A 81 -3.61 -23.72 12.12
CA LEU A 81 -4.95 -24.26 12.33
C LEU A 81 -5.74 -24.33 11.02
N ASP A 82 -5.57 -23.34 10.14
CA ASP A 82 -6.15 -23.27 8.82
C ASP A 82 -5.13 -22.71 7.82
N ALA A 83 -4.50 -23.60 7.05
CA ALA A 83 -3.46 -23.24 6.07
C ALA A 83 -4.01 -22.38 4.92
N ASP A 84 -5.33 -22.39 4.72
CA ASP A 84 -6.02 -21.64 3.68
C ASP A 84 -6.59 -20.31 4.19
N TYR A 85 -6.31 -19.93 5.44
CA TYR A 85 -6.79 -18.68 6.01
C TYR A 85 -6.08 -17.46 5.40
N ALA A 86 -6.61 -17.00 4.27
CA ALA A 86 -6.03 -15.97 3.41
C ALA A 86 -5.73 -14.67 4.17
N GLN A 87 -6.64 -14.23 5.04
CA GLN A 87 -6.47 -13.00 5.82
C GLN A 87 -5.30 -13.09 6.81
N ALA A 88 -5.09 -14.23 7.47
CA ALA A 88 -3.93 -14.40 8.35
C ALA A 88 -2.62 -14.46 7.55
N ARG A 89 -2.63 -15.09 6.37
CA ARG A 89 -1.48 -15.13 5.47
C ARG A 89 -1.10 -13.73 4.96
N SER A 90 -2.07 -12.96 4.46
CA SER A 90 -1.80 -11.60 3.98
C SER A 90 -1.30 -10.69 5.11
N ASN A 91 -1.90 -10.76 6.30
CA ASN A 91 -1.46 -9.99 7.47
C ASN A 91 -0.06 -10.37 7.95
N LEU A 92 0.27 -11.68 7.98
CA LEU A 92 1.62 -12.13 8.26
C LEU A 92 2.61 -11.62 7.21
N GLY A 93 2.24 -11.68 5.92
CA GLY A 93 3.05 -11.13 4.83
C GLY A 93 3.37 -9.65 5.06
N ILE A 94 2.34 -8.83 5.30
CA ILE A 94 2.51 -7.39 5.57
C ILE A 94 3.43 -7.15 6.77
N LEU A 95 3.24 -7.89 7.87
CA LEU A 95 4.07 -7.76 9.06
C LEU A 95 5.54 -8.13 8.79
N LEU A 96 5.78 -9.24 8.09
CA LEU A 96 7.14 -9.65 7.75
C LEU A 96 7.83 -8.65 6.82
N LEU A 97 7.09 -8.10 5.84
CA LEU A 97 7.60 -7.06 4.96
C LEU A 97 7.93 -5.77 5.73
N SER A 98 7.08 -5.34 6.67
CA SER A 98 7.37 -4.13 7.47
C SER A 98 8.58 -4.30 8.40
N LEU A 99 8.88 -5.54 8.81
CA LEU A 99 10.09 -5.90 9.56
C LEU A 99 11.33 -6.16 8.68
N GLY A 100 11.23 -5.98 7.36
CA GLY A 100 12.34 -6.20 6.43
C GLY A 100 12.65 -7.66 6.11
N ARG A 101 11.82 -8.62 6.55
CA ARG A 101 11.96 -10.06 6.30
C ARG A 101 11.38 -10.45 4.94
N TYR A 102 11.90 -9.85 3.87
CA TYR A 102 11.31 -9.93 2.52
C TYR A 102 11.23 -11.34 1.95
N THR A 103 12.28 -12.15 2.08
CA THR A 103 12.31 -13.53 1.56
C THR A 103 11.15 -14.37 2.11
N GLU A 104 10.76 -14.14 3.35
CA GLU A 104 9.65 -14.84 3.98
C GLU A 104 8.31 -14.13 3.78
N GLY A 105 8.30 -12.80 3.77
CA GLY A 105 7.08 -12.01 3.68
C GLY A 105 6.39 -12.07 2.32
N TRP A 106 7.15 -12.04 1.22
CA TRP A 106 6.57 -12.01 -0.13
C TRP A 106 5.69 -13.23 -0.46
N PRO A 107 6.08 -14.49 -0.17
CA PRO A 107 5.21 -15.64 -0.37
C PRO A 107 3.86 -15.54 0.34
N TYR A 108 3.86 -15.04 1.58
CA TYR A 108 2.62 -14.85 2.35
C TYR A 108 1.77 -13.69 1.80
N TYR A 109 2.43 -12.64 1.29
CA TYR A 109 1.76 -11.47 0.74
C TYR A 109 1.00 -11.74 -0.58
N GLU A 110 1.31 -12.81 -1.30
CA GLU A 110 0.48 -13.24 -2.45
C GLU A 110 -0.95 -13.58 -2.05
N ALA A 111 -1.22 -13.89 -0.77
CA ALA A 111 -2.58 -14.12 -0.29
C ALA A 111 -3.49 -12.88 -0.39
N ARG A 112 -2.95 -11.67 -0.65
CA ARG A 112 -3.73 -10.42 -0.77
C ARG A 112 -4.81 -10.45 -1.87
N TYR A 113 -4.64 -11.28 -2.89
CA TYR A 113 -5.62 -11.48 -3.97
C TYR A 113 -6.20 -12.91 -3.99
N ASP A 114 -6.03 -13.67 -2.89
CA ASP A 114 -6.61 -15.01 -2.75
C ASP A 114 -8.15 -14.94 -2.82
N PRO A 115 -8.83 -15.82 -3.60
CA PRO A 115 -10.29 -15.82 -3.70
C PRO A 115 -11.04 -15.99 -2.37
N LYS A 116 -10.38 -16.55 -1.35
CA LYS A 116 -10.89 -16.78 0.01
C LYS A 116 -10.74 -15.55 0.92
N GLN A 117 -10.20 -14.44 0.43
CA GLN A 117 -10.24 -13.18 1.18
C GLN A 117 -11.68 -12.75 1.42
N ASP A 118 -12.00 -12.43 2.67
CA ASP A 118 -13.32 -11.91 3.07
C ASP A 118 -13.59 -10.57 2.38
N GLU A 119 -12.56 -9.72 2.33
CA GLU A 119 -12.62 -8.44 1.65
C GLU A 119 -11.79 -8.51 0.34
N LYS A 120 -12.45 -8.30 -0.79
CA LYS A 120 -11.81 -8.39 -2.11
C LYS A 120 -11.42 -7.01 -2.61
N TRP A 121 -10.23 -6.57 -2.20
CA TRP A 121 -9.69 -5.26 -2.57
C TRP A 121 -8.94 -5.31 -3.90
N ILE A 122 -8.34 -6.46 -4.22
CA ILE A 122 -7.55 -6.66 -5.45
C ILE A 122 -8.33 -7.57 -6.40
N ALA A 123 -8.64 -7.05 -7.59
CA ALA A 123 -9.29 -7.82 -8.65
C ALA A 123 -8.24 -8.41 -9.61
N LEU A 124 -8.37 -9.70 -9.91
CA LEU A 124 -7.59 -10.34 -10.95
C LEU A 124 -8.06 -9.85 -12.33
N PRO A 125 -7.15 -9.54 -13.26
CA PRO A 125 -7.53 -9.11 -14.58
C PRO A 125 -7.99 -10.29 -15.44
N GLU A 126 -9.00 -10.06 -16.28
CA GLU A 126 -9.46 -11.02 -17.29
C GLU A 126 -8.57 -10.95 -18.53
N LEU A 127 -7.39 -11.60 -18.48
CA LEU A 127 -6.43 -11.63 -19.59
C LEU A 127 -6.35 -13.03 -20.21
N PRO A 128 -6.23 -13.15 -21.55
CA PRO A 128 -6.18 -14.44 -22.25
C PRO A 128 -4.81 -15.14 -22.17
N PHE A 129 -3.90 -14.64 -21.33
CA PHE A 129 -2.56 -15.18 -21.12
C PHE A 129 -2.28 -15.32 -19.61
N PRO A 130 -1.42 -16.26 -19.20
CA PRO A 130 -1.26 -16.61 -17.79
C PRO A 130 -0.54 -15.54 -16.98
N GLN A 131 -0.75 -15.58 -15.66
CA GLN A 131 0.09 -14.85 -14.70
C GLN A 131 1.49 -15.48 -14.69
N TRP A 132 2.53 -14.65 -14.68
CA TRP A 132 3.91 -15.09 -14.46
C TRP A 132 4.09 -15.56 -13.02
N GLN A 133 4.60 -16.77 -12.84
CA GLN A 133 4.83 -17.42 -11.55
C GLN A 133 6.32 -17.71 -11.29
N GLY A 134 7.21 -17.13 -12.10
CA GLY A 134 8.66 -17.30 -11.99
C GLY A 134 9.28 -18.15 -13.10
N GLU A 135 8.53 -18.45 -14.16
CA GLU A 135 9.05 -19.10 -15.36
C GLU A 135 10.16 -18.27 -16.03
N SER A 136 10.95 -18.90 -16.89
CA SER A 136 11.97 -18.21 -17.68
C SER A 136 11.35 -17.13 -18.57
N LEU A 137 11.90 -15.92 -18.51
CA LEU A 137 11.47 -14.78 -19.31
C LEU A 137 12.33 -14.56 -20.57
N LEU A 138 13.27 -15.45 -20.88
CA LEU A 138 14.17 -15.29 -22.02
C LEU A 138 13.41 -15.25 -23.35
N GLY A 139 13.46 -14.09 -24.02
CA GLY A 139 12.75 -13.82 -25.27
C GLY A 139 11.25 -13.58 -25.09
N LYS A 140 10.73 -13.60 -23.85
CA LYS A 140 9.30 -13.51 -23.54
C LYS A 140 8.82 -12.08 -23.36
N SER A 141 7.54 -11.88 -23.59
CA SER A 141 6.86 -10.62 -23.35
C SER A 141 6.03 -10.67 -22.06
N ILE A 142 6.08 -9.60 -21.26
CA ILE A 142 5.34 -9.49 -20.00
C ILE A 142 4.55 -8.18 -19.93
N LEU A 143 3.32 -8.28 -19.41
CA LEU A 143 2.49 -7.13 -19.06
C LEU A 143 2.47 -6.94 -17.55
N LEU A 144 2.73 -5.72 -17.08
CA LEU A 144 2.59 -5.35 -15.67
C LEU A 144 1.24 -4.67 -15.45
N TRP A 145 0.36 -5.33 -14.69
CA TRP A 145 -1.01 -4.90 -14.42
C TRP A 145 -1.10 -4.07 -13.13
N PRO A 146 -1.76 -2.90 -13.11
CA PRO A 146 -1.83 -2.06 -11.92
C PRO A 146 -2.62 -2.76 -10.83
N GLU A 147 -2.17 -2.62 -9.59
CA GLU A 147 -2.78 -3.29 -8.44
C GLU A 147 -3.33 -2.28 -7.43
N GLN A 148 -2.50 -1.33 -6.99
CA GLN A 148 -2.79 -0.41 -5.89
C GLN A 148 -2.70 1.06 -6.37
N GLY A 149 -2.07 1.93 -5.59
CA GLY A 149 -1.98 3.35 -5.92
C GLY A 149 -0.78 3.69 -6.80
N LEU A 150 -0.76 4.92 -7.32
CA LEU A 150 0.35 5.45 -8.11
C LEU A 150 1.71 5.40 -7.38
N GLY A 151 1.70 5.48 -6.05
CA GLY A 151 2.92 5.32 -5.25
C GLY A 151 3.55 3.94 -5.42
N ASP A 152 2.73 2.89 -5.45
CA ASP A 152 3.20 1.52 -5.68
C ASP A 152 3.64 1.33 -7.13
N GLU A 153 2.91 1.89 -8.09
CA GLU A 153 3.33 1.87 -9.49
C GLU A 153 4.71 2.52 -9.68
N ILE A 154 4.94 3.69 -9.08
CA ILE A 154 6.24 4.37 -9.07
C ILE A 154 7.30 3.53 -8.35
N GLN A 155 6.96 2.93 -7.21
CA GLN A 155 7.90 2.14 -6.42
C GLN A 155 8.33 0.88 -7.17
N PHE A 156 7.41 0.16 -7.82
CA PHE A 156 7.70 -1.14 -8.42
C PHE A 156 8.09 -1.05 -9.90
N ALA A 157 7.86 0.08 -10.59
CA ALA A 157 8.38 0.26 -11.95
C ALA A 157 9.91 0.14 -12.04
N ARG A 158 10.65 0.39 -10.95
CA ARG A 158 12.11 0.19 -10.86
C ARG A 158 12.60 -1.24 -11.10
N TYR A 159 11.69 -2.21 -11.13
CA TYR A 159 12.00 -3.60 -11.47
C TYR A 159 12.02 -3.87 -12.99
N ALA A 160 11.57 -2.93 -13.83
CA ALA A 160 11.58 -3.10 -15.28
C ALA A 160 12.99 -3.39 -15.86
N PRO A 161 14.07 -2.72 -15.44
CA PRO A 161 15.43 -3.08 -15.88
C PRO A 161 15.82 -4.52 -15.52
N LEU A 162 15.49 -4.98 -14.32
CA LEU A 162 15.80 -6.36 -13.88
C LEU A 162 15.05 -7.38 -14.74
N LEU A 163 13.80 -7.10 -15.14
CA LEU A 163 13.06 -7.95 -16.06
C LEU A 163 13.75 -8.01 -17.44
N LYS A 164 14.29 -6.89 -17.94
CA LYS A 164 15.10 -6.88 -19.17
C LYS A 164 16.38 -7.69 -19.04
N GLU A 165 17.08 -7.63 -17.91
CA GLU A 165 18.25 -8.46 -17.62
C GLU A 165 17.92 -9.96 -17.61
N ARG A 166 16.68 -10.33 -17.24
CA ARG A 166 16.16 -11.71 -17.34
C ARG A 166 15.74 -12.11 -18.76
N GLY A 167 15.95 -11.24 -19.75
CA GLY A 167 15.72 -11.53 -21.16
C GLY A 167 14.33 -11.18 -21.68
N VAL A 168 13.53 -10.39 -20.96
CA VAL A 168 12.22 -9.92 -21.46
C VAL A 168 12.41 -9.15 -22.77
N SER A 169 11.79 -9.64 -23.83
CA SER A 169 11.84 -9.01 -25.15
C SER A 169 10.93 -7.79 -25.24
N ARG A 170 9.76 -7.85 -24.58
CA ARG A 170 8.79 -6.74 -24.52
C ARG A 170 8.12 -6.62 -23.17
N LEU A 171 8.13 -5.42 -22.59
CA LEU A 171 7.49 -5.06 -21.33
C LEU A 171 6.47 -3.95 -21.58
N THR A 172 5.20 -4.24 -21.28
CA THR A 172 4.12 -3.25 -21.28
C THR A 172 3.69 -2.95 -19.84
N LEU A 173 3.68 -1.68 -19.45
CA LEU A 173 3.07 -1.22 -18.20
C LEU A 173 1.64 -0.74 -18.47
N VAL A 174 0.70 -1.14 -17.63
CA VAL A 174 -0.63 -0.56 -17.57
C VAL A 174 -0.65 0.43 -16.38
N CYS A 175 -0.83 1.72 -16.64
CA CYS A 175 -0.72 2.78 -15.63
C CYS A 175 -1.42 4.06 -16.08
N THR A 176 -1.97 4.81 -15.13
CA THR A 176 -2.43 6.19 -15.36
C THR A 176 -1.91 7.12 -14.25
N PRO A 177 -1.15 8.19 -14.57
CA PRO A 177 -0.83 8.72 -15.90
C PRO A 177 0.38 8.05 -16.57
N LYS A 178 0.39 7.98 -17.90
CA LYS A 178 1.44 7.32 -18.69
C LYS A 178 2.80 8.02 -18.65
N THR A 179 2.80 9.35 -18.65
CA THR A 179 3.96 10.18 -19.04
C THR A 179 5.18 9.97 -18.16
N LEU A 180 4.98 9.71 -16.86
CA LEU A 180 6.08 9.49 -15.93
C LEU A 180 6.71 8.10 -16.15
N LEU A 181 5.89 7.04 -16.18
CA LEU A 181 6.40 5.67 -16.26
C LEU A 181 6.95 5.29 -17.63
N GLN A 182 6.65 6.06 -18.69
CA GLN A 182 7.28 5.90 -20.01
C GLN A 182 8.80 6.15 -19.99
N THR A 183 9.30 6.87 -18.98
CA THR A 183 10.74 7.21 -18.87
C THR A 183 11.57 6.13 -18.19
N VAL A 184 10.93 5.08 -17.68
CA VAL A 184 11.60 4.00 -16.96
C VAL A 184 12.38 3.14 -17.94
N ALA A 185 13.68 2.95 -17.68
CA ALA A 185 14.51 2.07 -18.49
C ALA A 185 13.93 0.65 -18.56
N GLY A 186 13.86 0.10 -19.78
CA GLY A 186 13.32 -1.24 -20.03
C GLY A 186 11.80 -1.31 -20.20
N VAL A 187 11.07 -0.20 -20.05
CA VAL A 187 9.65 -0.15 -20.42
C VAL A 187 9.52 0.17 -21.90
N ASP A 188 8.93 -0.75 -22.69
CA ASP A 188 8.77 -0.55 -24.12
C ASP A 188 7.45 0.18 -24.46
N ARG A 189 6.43 0.00 -23.62
CA ARG A 189 5.11 0.61 -23.83
C ARG A 189 4.40 0.88 -22.52
N VAL A 190 3.67 1.99 -22.46
CA VAL A 190 2.72 2.29 -21.39
C VAL A 190 1.32 2.51 -21.97
N ILE A 191 0.33 1.81 -21.43
CA ILE A 191 -1.09 1.94 -21.82
C ILE A 191 -1.96 2.21 -20.58
N THR A 192 -3.18 2.69 -20.79
CA THR A 192 -4.21 2.76 -19.74
C THR A 192 -5.15 1.55 -19.83
N GLN A 193 -5.86 1.23 -18.74
CA GLN A 193 -6.77 0.06 -18.69
C GLN A 193 -7.90 0.10 -19.74
N GLY A 194 -8.23 1.26 -20.31
CA GLY A 194 -9.25 1.40 -21.35
C GLY A 194 -8.74 1.19 -22.78
N GLU A 195 -7.43 1.02 -22.98
CA GLU A 195 -6.84 0.80 -24.30
C GLU A 195 -6.76 -0.68 -24.67
N PRO A 196 -6.73 -1.02 -25.96
CA PRO A 196 -6.49 -2.39 -26.40
C PRO A 196 -5.19 -2.95 -25.82
N ILE A 197 -5.32 -4.05 -25.08
CA ILE A 197 -4.20 -4.74 -24.44
C ILE A 197 -3.55 -5.67 -25.48
N PRO A 198 -2.26 -5.48 -25.82
CA PRO A 198 -1.59 -6.37 -26.75
C PRO A 198 -1.40 -7.77 -26.14
N GLN A 199 -1.38 -8.80 -26.98
CA GLN A 199 -1.02 -10.17 -26.59
C GLN A 199 0.33 -10.19 -25.88
N HIS A 200 0.47 -10.88 -24.75
CA HIS A 200 1.75 -11.17 -24.11
C HIS A 200 1.90 -12.66 -23.81
N ASP A 201 3.12 -13.11 -23.48
CA ASP A 201 3.34 -14.46 -22.97
C ASP A 201 2.84 -14.56 -21.51
N TYR A 202 3.04 -13.51 -20.72
CA TYR A 202 2.63 -13.44 -19.31
C TYR A 202 2.10 -12.07 -18.89
N TRP A 203 1.36 -12.02 -17.79
CA TRP A 203 1.14 -10.81 -17.00
C TRP A 203 1.63 -10.96 -15.56
N ALA A 204 1.90 -9.88 -14.84
CA ALA A 204 2.19 -9.91 -13.41
C ALA A 204 1.68 -8.66 -12.71
N PHE A 205 1.38 -8.78 -11.41
CA PHE A 205 1.29 -7.61 -10.54
C PHE A 205 2.69 -7.08 -10.22
N PRO A 206 2.93 -5.76 -10.23
CA PRO A 206 4.20 -5.18 -9.83
C PRO A 206 4.66 -5.61 -8.43
N LEU A 207 3.73 -5.80 -7.49
CA LEU A 207 4.02 -6.21 -6.11
C LEU A 207 4.38 -7.71 -5.99
N SER A 208 4.15 -8.52 -7.03
CA SER A 208 4.63 -9.91 -7.09
C SER A 208 6.04 -10.03 -7.68
N LEU A 209 6.56 -8.98 -8.32
CA LEU A 209 7.93 -8.99 -8.88
C LEU A 209 9.02 -9.27 -7.84
N PRO A 210 8.99 -8.66 -6.62
CA PRO A 210 9.98 -8.93 -5.60
C PRO A 210 10.05 -10.40 -5.18
N LEU A 211 8.90 -11.11 -5.17
CA LEU A 211 8.85 -12.54 -4.89
C LEU A 211 9.66 -13.32 -5.94
N HIS A 212 9.28 -13.18 -7.21
CA HIS A 212 9.87 -13.98 -8.30
C HIS A 212 11.29 -13.57 -8.66
N LEU A 213 11.71 -12.36 -8.27
CA LEU A 213 13.08 -11.88 -8.44
C LEU A 213 13.96 -12.14 -7.21
N GLY A 214 13.39 -12.67 -6.12
CA GLY A 214 14.13 -13.01 -4.90
C GLY A 214 14.64 -11.79 -4.14
N THR A 215 13.87 -10.70 -4.13
CA THR A 215 14.29 -9.45 -3.49
C THR A 215 14.51 -9.63 -1.99
N THR A 216 15.69 -9.20 -1.54
CA THR A 216 16.06 -9.02 -0.14
C THR A 216 16.21 -7.54 0.16
N LEU A 217 16.38 -7.18 1.44
CA LEU A 217 16.60 -5.79 1.84
C LEU A 217 17.80 -5.15 1.12
N ALA A 218 18.85 -5.94 0.89
CA ALA A 218 20.05 -5.48 0.21
C ALA A 218 19.93 -5.40 -1.33
N SER A 219 18.88 -5.98 -1.92
CA SER A 219 18.75 -6.12 -3.37
C SER A 219 17.55 -5.36 -3.96
N ILE A 220 16.87 -4.52 -3.18
CA ILE A 220 15.86 -3.61 -3.74
C ILE A 220 16.54 -2.75 -4.82
N PRO A 221 16.04 -2.72 -6.06
CA PRO A 221 16.64 -1.89 -7.11
C PRO A 221 16.67 -0.43 -6.65
N ALA A 222 17.86 0.16 -6.51
CA ALA A 222 18.03 1.49 -5.94
C ALA A 222 18.90 2.41 -6.80
N ALA A 223 19.21 2.03 -8.04
CA ALA A 223 19.90 2.88 -8.99
C ALA A 223 19.01 4.09 -9.33
N LEU A 224 19.51 5.30 -9.02
CA LEU A 224 18.82 6.56 -9.30
C LEU A 224 19.57 7.37 -10.37
N PRO A 225 18.86 8.14 -11.21
CA PRO A 225 17.41 8.18 -11.34
C PRO A 225 16.88 6.99 -12.16
N TYR A 226 15.76 6.40 -11.76
CA TYR A 226 15.03 5.40 -12.57
C TYR A 226 13.77 5.97 -13.24
N LEU A 227 13.47 7.24 -12.95
CA LEU A 227 12.41 8.05 -13.54
C LEU A 227 12.99 9.38 -13.95
N SER A 228 12.52 9.91 -15.07
CA SER A 228 12.91 11.23 -15.56
C SER A 228 11.68 12.08 -15.82
N ALA A 229 11.78 13.37 -15.53
CA ALA A 229 10.75 14.32 -15.94
C ALA A 229 10.90 14.61 -17.44
N ASP A 230 9.77 14.78 -18.13
CA ASP A 230 9.74 15.24 -19.52
C ASP A 230 10.42 16.63 -19.62
N PRO A 231 11.49 16.78 -20.42
CA PRO A 231 12.21 18.05 -20.56
C PRO A 231 11.33 19.23 -20.98
N GLN A 232 10.32 18.99 -21.82
CA GLN A 232 9.40 20.05 -22.26
C GLN A 232 8.54 20.54 -21.10
N ARG A 233 8.06 19.61 -20.26
CA ARG A 233 7.30 19.95 -19.05
C ARG A 233 8.18 20.62 -18.01
N VAL A 234 9.43 20.19 -17.85
CA VAL A 234 10.39 20.86 -16.96
C VAL A 234 10.55 22.33 -17.36
N GLN A 235 10.75 22.60 -18.66
CA GLN A 235 10.87 23.98 -19.16
C GLN A 235 9.59 24.79 -18.92
N GLN A 236 8.42 24.20 -19.16
CA GLN A 236 7.13 24.85 -18.91
C GLN A 236 6.96 25.23 -17.43
N TRP A 237 7.30 24.32 -16.52
CA TRP A 237 7.13 24.54 -15.08
C TRP A 237 8.17 25.48 -14.48
N GLN A 238 9.34 25.64 -15.10
CA GLN A 238 10.38 26.54 -14.64
C GLN A 238 9.85 27.98 -14.43
N ALA A 239 8.95 28.45 -15.30
CA ALA A 239 8.34 29.78 -15.22
C ALA A 239 7.36 29.97 -14.03
N HIS A 240 6.97 28.89 -13.36
CA HIS A 240 6.04 28.91 -12.23
C HIS A 240 6.72 28.61 -10.89
N LEU A 241 8.00 28.28 -10.90
CA LEU A 241 8.77 27.96 -9.71
C LEU A 241 9.56 29.18 -9.22
N PRO A 242 9.87 29.27 -7.91
CA PRO A 242 10.77 30.28 -7.39
C PRO A 242 12.11 30.31 -8.14
N GLU A 243 12.64 31.48 -8.50
CA GLU A 243 13.86 31.55 -9.31
C GLU A 243 15.10 31.03 -8.55
N ASP A 244 15.21 31.38 -7.27
CA ASP A 244 16.35 31.08 -6.40
C ASP A 244 15.98 30.11 -5.25
N GLY A 245 16.96 29.86 -4.37
CA GLY A 245 16.80 29.04 -3.18
C GLY A 245 16.57 27.55 -3.43
N LEU A 246 16.56 26.78 -2.33
CA LEU A 246 16.18 25.39 -2.33
C LEU A 246 14.65 25.29 -2.43
N LYS A 247 14.15 24.71 -3.52
CA LYS A 247 12.71 24.54 -3.76
C LYS A 247 12.22 23.27 -3.08
N VAL A 248 11.20 23.38 -2.23
CA VAL A 248 10.59 22.24 -1.53
C VAL A 248 9.11 22.17 -1.87
N GLY A 249 8.70 21.06 -2.49
CA GLY A 249 7.29 20.77 -2.76
C GLY A 249 6.59 20.23 -1.51
N LEU A 250 5.40 20.75 -1.20
CA LEU A 250 4.60 20.31 -0.05
C LEU A 250 3.23 19.77 -0.48
N VAL A 251 2.87 18.63 0.12
CA VAL A 251 1.52 18.05 0.16
C VAL A 251 1.29 17.67 1.61
N TRP A 252 0.23 18.18 2.25
CA TRP A 252 0.00 17.99 3.69
C TRP A 252 -1.30 17.27 4.01
N ARG A 253 -2.18 17.08 3.01
CA ARG A 253 -3.39 16.28 3.16
C ARG A 253 -3.55 15.27 2.04
N GLY A 254 -4.00 14.09 2.43
CA GLY A 254 -4.50 13.05 1.53
C GLY A 254 -5.93 13.33 1.07
N ASN A 255 -6.59 12.27 0.60
CA ASN A 255 -7.99 12.32 0.23
C ASN A 255 -8.86 12.29 1.50
N ALA A 256 -9.62 13.37 1.74
CA ALA A 256 -10.53 13.50 2.89
C ALA A 256 -11.64 12.43 2.97
N GLN A 257 -11.95 11.76 1.85
CA GLN A 257 -12.90 10.65 1.82
C GLN A 257 -12.28 9.30 2.18
N HIS A 258 -10.95 9.24 2.33
CA HIS A 258 -10.26 8.00 2.68
C HIS A 258 -10.54 7.65 4.15
N GLN A 259 -10.91 6.39 4.43
CA GLN A 259 -11.28 5.95 5.78
C GLN A 259 -10.17 6.20 6.83
N ASN A 260 -8.91 6.13 6.41
CA ASN A 260 -7.74 6.42 7.25
C ASN A 260 -7.16 7.85 7.08
N ASP A 261 -7.94 8.83 6.63
CA ASP A 261 -7.45 10.20 6.37
C ASP A 261 -6.83 10.85 7.62
N ALA A 262 -7.40 10.63 8.81
CA ALA A 262 -6.92 11.20 10.05
C ALA A 262 -5.45 10.85 10.39
N ASN A 263 -4.94 9.73 9.87
CA ASN A 263 -3.55 9.30 10.04
C ASN A 263 -2.66 9.62 8.82
N ARG A 264 -3.21 10.28 7.80
CA ARG A 264 -2.55 10.59 6.53
C ARG A 264 -2.60 12.07 6.15
N SER A 265 -3.24 12.88 6.98
CA SER A 265 -3.47 14.30 6.74
C SER A 265 -3.10 15.10 7.98
N LEU A 266 -2.38 16.21 7.77
CA LEU A 266 -2.12 17.18 8.82
C LEU A 266 -3.35 18.07 9.04
N PRO A 267 -3.52 18.62 10.27
CA PRO A 267 -4.62 19.53 10.59
C PRO A 267 -4.71 20.75 9.67
N GLY A 268 -3.61 21.17 9.05
CA GLY A 268 -3.56 22.24 8.04
C GLY A 268 -2.14 22.74 7.81
N LEU A 269 -1.96 23.63 6.84
CA LEU A 269 -0.67 24.21 6.44
C LEU A 269 0.07 24.88 7.60
N THR A 270 -0.66 25.46 8.57
CA THR A 270 -0.09 26.06 9.78
C THR A 270 0.71 25.08 10.65
N SER A 271 0.38 23.78 10.57
CA SER A 271 1.13 22.72 11.26
C SER A 271 2.59 22.63 10.79
N LEU A 272 2.86 23.13 9.57
CA LEU A 272 4.18 23.15 8.96
C LEU A 272 4.93 24.48 9.18
N ALA A 273 4.40 25.41 9.98
CA ALA A 273 5.01 26.73 10.21
C ALA A 273 6.51 26.70 10.57
N PRO A 274 7.03 25.74 11.37
CA PRO A 274 8.46 25.67 11.66
C PRO A 274 9.36 25.53 10.42
N LEU A 275 8.86 24.97 9.30
CA LEU A 275 9.63 24.84 8.06
C LEU A 275 10.06 26.19 7.48
N TRP A 276 9.29 27.25 7.70
CA TRP A 276 9.61 28.60 7.23
C TRP A 276 10.71 29.30 8.03
N THR A 277 11.19 28.68 9.12
CA THR A 277 12.37 29.18 9.85
C THR A 277 13.68 28.77 9.17
N VAL A 278 13.64 27.83 8.22
CA VAL A 278 14.83 27.35 7.51
C VAL A 278 15.23 28.35 6.42
N ALA A 279 16.39 28.97 6.59
CA ALA A 279 16.91 29.96 5.65
C ALA A 279 17.18 29.37 4.26
N GLY A 280 16.88 30.16 3.22
CA GLY A 280 17.17 29.80 1.82
C GLY A 280 16.20 28.79 1.18
N VAL A 281 15.16 28.37 1.89
CA VAL A 281 14.13 27.46 1.36
C VAL A 281 12.95 28.23 0.80
N LYS A 282 12.44 27.79 -0.34
CA LYS A 282 11.23 28.31 -0.98
C LYS A 282 10.23 27.16 -1.14
N PHE A 283 9.00 27.38 -0.68
CA PHE A 283 7.98 26.33 -0.70
C PHE A 283 7.06 26.46 -1.91
N VAL A 284 6.69 25.32 -2.47
CA VAL A 284 5.75 25.18 -3.57
C VAL A 284 4.67 24.20 -3.14
N SER A 285 3.41 24.60 -3.20
CA SER A 285 2.29 23.71 -2.92
C SER A 285 2.08 22.80 -4.12
N LEU A 286 2.14 21.49 -3.87
CA LEU A 286 1.71 20.45 -4.79
C LEU A 286 0.38 19.83 -4.32
N GLN A 287 -0.23 20.41 -3.27
CA GLN A 287 -1.49 19.96 -2.70
C GLN A 287 -2.62 20.15 -3.70
N LYS A 288 -3.29 19.05 -4.06
CA LYS A 288 -4.50 19.09 -4.89
C LYS A 288 -5.77 19.09 -4.04
N GLY A 289 -6.86 19.54 -4.65
CA GLY A 289 -8.21 19.48 -4.08
C GLY A 289 -8.48 20.58 -3.06
N PRO A 290 -9.57 20.48 -2.28
CA PRO A 290 -10.07 21.58 -1.44
C PRO A 290 -9.05 22.16 -0.45
N ALA A 291 -8.09 21.35 0.00
CA ALA A 291 -7.05 21.80 0.93
C ALA A 291 -6.09 22.84 0.33
N GLU A 292 -6.00 22.94 -0.99
CA GLU A 292 -5.14 23.91 -1.67
C GLU A 292 -5.51 25.37 -1.36
N ALA A 293 -6.76 25.63 -1.00
CA ALA A 293 -7.21 26.95 -0.58
C ALA A 293 -6.35 27.52 0.57
N GLU A 294 -5.77 26.66 1.42
CA GLU A 294 -4.85 27.05 2.50
C GLU A 294 -3.51 27.57 1.96
N ALA A 295 -3.03 27.10 0.80
CA ALA A 295 -1.85 27.65 0.15
C ALA A 295 -2.16 28.93 -0.64
N ILE A 296 -3.35 29.01 -1.27
CA ILE A 296 -3.79 30.22 -1.97
C ILE A 296 -3.95 31.38 -0.99
N SER A 297 -4.50 31.09 0.20
CA SER A 297 -4.70 32.05 1.29
C SER A 297 -3.69 31.82 2.42
N SER A 298 -2.41 31.61 2.08
CA SER A 298 -1.39 31.23 3.05
C SER A 298 -1.23 32.27 4.18
N PRO A 299 -1.05 31.83 5.44
CA PRO A 299 -0.84 32.73 6.58
C PRO A 299 0.36 33.67 6.40
N ASN A 300 0.29 34.85 7.01
CA ASN A 300 1.43 35.76 7.12
C ASN A 300 2.61 35.03 7.80
N GLY A 301 3.76 34.98 7.11
CA GLY A 301 4.94 34.24 7.58
C GLY A 301 5.10 32.84 7.02
N GLN A 302 4.15 32.35 6.20
CA GLN A 302 4.26 31.07 5.50
C GLN A 302 4.11 31.21 3.96
N PRO A 303 4.90 32.08 3.29
CA PRO A 303 4.80 32.27 1.84
C PRO A 303 5.04 30.96 1.09
N ILE A 304 4.11 30.61 0.21
CA ILE A 304 4.14 29.40 -0.62
C ILE A 304 3.58 29.70 -2.01
N VAL A 305 4.17 29.11 -3.05
CA VAL A 305 3.62 29.21 -4.40
C VAL A 305 2.55 28.13 -4.60
N ALA A 306 1.29 28.52 -4.77
CA ALA A 306 0.18 27.58 -4.99
C ALA A 306 0.12 27.09 -6.45
N LEU A 307 0.39 25.81 -6.69
CA LEU A 307 0.38 25.20 -8.03
C LEU A 307 -0.55 23.98 -8.16
N GLY A 308 -1.23 23.54 -7.09
CA GLY A 308 -2.02 22.31 -7.09
C GLY A 308 -3.10 22.23 -8.16
N GLU A 309 -3.86 23.31 -8.40
CA GLU A 309 -4.93 23.37 -9.41
C GLU A 309 -4.36 23.35 -10.84
N LYS A 310 -3.07 23.68 -10.98
CA LYS A 310 -2.36 23.70 -12.26
C LYS A 310 -1.73 22.34 -12.61
N ILE A 311 -1.67 21.39 -11.68
CA ILE A 311 -0.97 20.09 -11.80
C ILE A 311 -1.96 18.95 -12.07
#